data_AF-A0A6J3M9G9-F1
#
_entry.id   AF-A0A6J3M9G9-F1
#
_cell.length_a   1.000
_cell.length_b   1.000
_cell.length_c   1.000
_cell.angle_alpha   90.00
_cell.angle_beta   90.00
_cell.angle_gamma   90.00
#
_symmetry.space_group_name_H-M   'P 1'
#
loop_
_entity.id
_entity.type
_entity.pdbx_description
1 polymer ?
#
loop_
_entity_poly.entity_id
_entity_poly.type
_entity_poly.pdbx_seq_one_letter_code
_entity_poly.pdbx_strand_id
1 'polypeptide(L)'
;MTTTATAATEIESEVPLTNGQTNGSAHRNEKSSKDLLSPSSALPSSPSSSSVGVGAGRGTSYWRNLSRSPSPLGLIPIHREWRDFIHKHEVPRKVLHVSIGFVTLYLYRRGVEISQIHPVLLSLLIPIFTTDVLRFRYPALNEFYIRVLGPFMRESEAHDRFNGVISYLAGLWVTMRFCPKDVAVMSVLLLSWSDTAASTIGRAYGRYTPRIRRGKSLAGSLAAFAVGLGSAVLFYDLFVPAHPADLREGFAYRGVLTLPEKAREVLGLKMDEARIEGSLAMGALALVSGVVASVSEALDVFGLDDNLTIPILSSIGLGVFLWAFAG
;
A
#
# COMPACT_ATOMS: atom_id res chain seq x y z
N MET A 1 -66.34 -26.33 -18.53
CA MET A 1 -65.38 -26.32 -19.64
C MET A 1 -64.18 -27.14 -19.17
N THR A 2 -64.20 -28.44 -19.46
CA THR A 2 -63.38 -29.11 -20.51
C THR A 2 -61.88 -29.17 -20.12
N THR A 3 -61.45 -30.22 -19.37
CA THR A 3 -60.87 -31.52 -19.85
C THR A 3 -59.31 -31.46 -19.91
N THR A 4 -58.51 -32.46 -19.50
CA THR A 4 -58.72 -33.91 -19.22
C THR A 4 -57.57 -34.51 -18.35
N ALA A 5 -57.79 -35.66 -17.66
CA ALA A 5 -56.87 -36.80 -17.32
C ALA A 5 -55.45 -36.51 -16.71
N THR A 6 -54.88 -37.12 -15.65
CA THR A 6 -55.01 -38.39 -14.86
C THR A 6 -54.69 -39.71 -15.62
N ALA A 7 -53.98 -40.74 -15.09
CA ALA A 7 -53.46 -41.05 -13.74
C ALA A 7 -52.33 -42.15 -13.75
N ALA A 8 -51.63 -42.34 -12.61
CA ALA A 8 -50.96 -43.58 -12.11
C ALA A 8 -49.79 -44.21 -12.94
N THR A 9 -48.96 -45.16 -12.47
CA THR A 9 -48.99 -46.03 -11.26
C THR A 9 -47.57 -46.41 -10.74
N GLU A 10 -47.49 -46.99 -9.54
CA GLU A 10 -46.35 -47.57 -8.79
C GLU A 10 -45.63 -48.77 -9.49
N ILE A 11 -44.60 -49.50 -9.00
CA ILE A 11 -44.11 -49.95 -7.65
C ILE A 11 -42.65 -50.53 -7.82
N GLU A 12 -41.78 -51.00 -6.89
CA GLU A 12 -41.77 -51.25 -5.42
C GLU A 12 -40.38 -51.13 -4.72
N SER A 13 -39.45 -52.09 -4.92
CA SER A 13 -38.34 -52.49 -3.99
C SER A 13 -36.97 -52.64 -4.72
N GLU A 14 -35.80 -53.01 -4.16
CA GLU A 14 -35.42 -53.78 -2.95
C GLU A 14 -33.95 -53.48 -2.50
N VAL A 15 -33.51 -53.95 -1.31
CA VAL A 15 -32.10 -53.96 -0.85
C VAL A 15 -31.73 -55.27 -0.15
N PRO A 16 -30.61 -55.93 -0.52
CA PRO A 16 -29.94 -56.88 0.35
C PRO A 16 -28.44 -56.57 0.60
N LEU A 17 -27.89 -57.20 1.64
CA LEU A 17 -26.50 -57.13 2.08
C LEU A 17 -25.80 -58.51 1.96
N THR A 18 -24.48 -58.52 2.17
CA THR A 18 -23.62 -59.61 2.68
C THR A 18 -22.88 -60.58 1.71
N ASN A 19 -21.58 -60.73 2.04
CA ASN A 19 -20.74 -61.94 2.09
C ASN A 19 -20.41 -62.79 0.84
N GLY A 20 -19.11 -63.10 0.68
CA GLY A 20 -18.70 -64.43 0.17
C GLY A 20 -17.31 -64.60 -0.48
N GLN A 21 -16.23 -64.72 0.31
CA GLN A 21 -15.06 -65.63 0.08
C GLN A 21 -14.20 -65.44 -1.22
N THR A 22 -12.93 -65.88 -1.37
CA THR A 22 -11.89 -66.49 -0.49
C THR A 22 -10.48 -66.26 -1.08
N ASN A 23 -9.43 -66.68 -0.34
CA ASN A 23 -8.01 -66.84 -0.71
C ASN A 23 -7.10 -65.59 -0.63
N GLY A 24 -5.85 -65.69 -0.13
CA GLY A 24 -5.25 -66.90 0.47
C GLY A 24 -3.73 -66.96 0.67
N SER A 25 -3.10 -66.01 1.37
CA SER A 25 -1.90 -66.24 2.23
C SER A 25 -1.50 -64.91 2.90
N ALA A 26 -1.17 -64.78 4.19
CA ALA A 26 -0.74 -65.69 5.26
C ALA A 26 0.75 -66.08 5.27
N HIS A 27 1.58 -65.16 5.77
CA HIS A 27 2.70 -65.51 6.66
C HIS A 27 2.69 -64.59 7.89
N ARG A 28 3.14 -65.11 9.04
CA ARG A 28 2.96 -64.54 10.38
C ARG A 28 4.26 -64.63 11.18
N ASN A 29 4.32 -63.90 12.30
CA ASN A 29 5.27 -63.98 13.42
C ASN A 29 6.65 -63.29 13.22
N GLU A 30 7.28 -62.68 14.23
CA GLU A 30 6.79 -62.34 15.59
C GLU A 30 7.51 -61.14 16.26
N LYS A 31 6.91 -60.67 17.36
CA LYS A 31 7.43 -59.90 18.51
C LYS A 31 8.94 -59.55 18.55
N SER A 32 9.23 -58.31 18.95
CA SER A 32 9.65 -58.05 20.34
C SER A 32 9.25 -56.64 20.81
N SER A 33 9.44 -56.33 22.09
CA SER A 33 8.98 -55.10 22.76
C SER A 33 10.13 -54.36 23.44
N LYS A 34 9.98 -53.02 23.54
CA LYS A 34 10.62 -52.08 24.49
C LYS A 34 12.16 -52.01 24.51
N ASP A 35 12.69 -50.79 24.31
CA ASP A 35 13.28 -49.98 25.40
C ASP A 35 13.62 -48.57 24.87
N LEU A 36 13.11 -47.52 25.52
CA LEU A 36 13.78 -46.58 26.44
C LEU A 36 14.49 -45.39 25.75
N LEU A 37 14.46 -44.25 26.45
CA LEU A 37 14.94 -42.95 25.97
C LEU A 37 16.45 -42.77 26.19
N SER A 38 17.16 -42.17 25.23
CA SER A 38 18.51 -41.64 25.45
C SER A 38 18.71 -40.30 24.70
N PRO A 39 19.01 -39.18 25.40
CA PRO A 39 19.22 -37.88 24.77
C PRO A 39 20.70 -37.65 24.45
N SER A 40 21.18 -38.14 23.30
CA SER A 40 22.59 -37.92 22.88
C SER A 40 22.76 -37.76 21.36
N SER A 41 22.33 -36.60 20.84
CA SER A 41 22.50 -36.21 19.44
C SER A 41 22.65 -34.69 19.28
N ALA A 42 23.36 -34.04 20.21
CA ALA A 42 23.50 -32.59 20.32
C ALA A 42 24.93 -32.09 20.03
N LEU A 43 25.48 -32.41 18.85
CA LEU A 43 26.71 -31.81 18.32
C LEU A 43 26.54 -31.47 16.83
N PRO A 44 26.73 -30.20 16.40
CA PRO A 44 26.70 -29.84 14.99
C PRO A 44 28.03 -30.21 14.31
N SER A 45 27.96 -30.95 13.20
CA SER A 45 29.12 -31.27 12.37
C SER A 45 29.57 -30.07 11.54
N SER A 46 30.89 -29.83 11.50
CA SER A 46 31.49 -28.78 10.66
C SER A 46 31.28 -29.08 9.16
N PRO A 47 30.89 -28.08 8.33
CA PRO A 47 30.77 -28.28 6.89
C PRO A 47 32.15 -28.35 6.22
N SER A 48 32.42 -29.43 5.50
CA SER A 48 33.57 -29.55 4.61
C SER A 48 33.38 -28.74 3.32
N SER A 49 34.49 -28.33 2.70
CA SER A 49 34.50 -27.48 1.51
C SER A 49 34.27 -28.27 0.21
N SER A 50 33.28 -27.88 -0.60
CA SER A 50 33.13 -28.37 -1.98
C SER A 50 32.49 -27.34 -2.92
N SER A 51 33.10 -27.21 -4.12
CA SER A 51 32.55 -26.68 -5.39
C SER A 51 31.44 -25.60 -5.34
N VAL A 52 31.79 -24.35 -5.66
CA VAL A 52 30.82 -23.29 -5.98
C VAL A 52 30.24 -23.51 -7.38
N GLY A 53 29.00 -24.00 -7.46
CA GLY A 53 28.18 -23.94 -8.68
C GLY A 53 27.56 -22.55 -8.86
N VAL A 54 27.62 -22.01 -10.09
CA VAL A 54 26.94 -20.76 -10.45
C VAL A 54 25.47 -21.05 -10.75
N GLY A 55 24.55 -20.22 -10.23
CA GLY A 55 23.13 -20.27 -10.59
C GLY A 55 22.19 -20.89 -9.56
N ALA A 56 22.14 -20.33 -8.34
CA ALA A 56 21.08 -20.60 -7.38
C ALA A 56 20.59 -19.29 -6.73
N GLY A 57 19.30 -18.98 -6.87
CA GLY A 57 18.71 -17.73 -6.39
C GLY A 57 18.75 -17.60 -4.87
N ARG A 58 19.58 -16.69 -4.35
CA ARG A 58 19.86 -16.54 -2.90
C ARG A 58 18.76 -15.77 -2.14
N GLY A 59 17.52 -15.83 -2.64
CA GLY A 59 16.43 -14.88 -2.34
C GLY A 59 15.75 -15.01 -0.97
N THR A 60 15.97 -16.08 -0.20
CA THR A 60 15.35 -16.28 1.12
C THR A 60 16.34 -16.64 2.23
N SER A 61 17.44 -17.33 1.90
CA SER A 61 18.49 -17.69 2.85
C SER A 61 19.34 -16.47 3.29
N TYR A 62 19.48 -15.46 2.44
CA TYR A 62 20.22 -14.22 2.76
C TYR A 62 19.53 -13.40 3.87
N TRP A 63 18.22 -13.14 3.72
CA TRP A 63 17.43 -12.34 4.67
C TRP A 63 17.36 -12.93 6.08
N ARG A 64 17.35 -14.26 6.20
CA ARG A 64 17.43 -14.97 7.49
C ARG A 64 18.71 -14.67 8.29
N ASN A 65 19.80 -14.31 7.61
CA ASN A 65 21.09 -14.01 8.24
C ASN A 65 21.33 -12.51 8.44
N LEU A 66 20.66 -11.67 7.65
CA LEU A 66 20.78 -10.19 7.70
C LEU A 66 20.02 -9.58 8.89
N SER A 67 18.94 -10.22 9.33
CA SER A 67 17.99 -9.72 10.35
C SER A 67 18.42 -10.05 11.79
N ARG A 68 19.56 -9.50 12.24
CA ARG A 68 20.06 -9.67 13.62
C ARG A 68 19.33 -8.78 14.64
N SER A 69 18.27 -9.29 15.24
CA SER A 69 17.82 -8.91 16.59
C SER A 69 17.60 -10.18 17.45
N PRO A 70 17.78 -10.13 18.78
CA PRO A 70 18.36 -11.28 19.48
C PRO A 70 17.35 -12.23 20.14
N SER A 71 17.45 -13.51 19.76
CA SER A 71 17.51 -14.58 20.77
C SER A 71 18.49 -15.65 20.27
N PRO A 72 19.74 -15.73 20.79
CA PRO A 72 20.76 -16.67 20.29
C PRO A 72 20.35 -18.14 20.34
N LEU A 73 19.38 -18.47 21.19
CA LEU A 73 18.84 -19.81 21.42
C LEU A 73 17.40 -19.99 20.89
N GLY A 74 16.78 -18.95 20.31
CA GLY A 74 15.40 -19.00 19.80
C GLY A 74 14.31 -19.23 20.85
N LEU A 75 14.63 -19.13 22.14
CA LEU A 75 13.81 -19.57 23.29
C LEU A 75 12.47 -18.85 23.47
N ILE A 76 12.28 -17.65 22.91
CA ILE A 76 11.07 -16.84 23.11
C ILE A 76 10.32 -16.71 21.77
N PRO A 77 9.17 -17.39 21.58
CA PRO A 77 8.42 -17.39 20.32
C PRO A 77 8.05 -15.98 19.83
N ILE A 78 7.76 -15.07 20.77
CA ILE A 78 7.31 -13.69 20.50
C ILE A 78 8.21 -12.96 19.51
N HIS A 79 9.54 -13.14 19.53
CA HIS A 79 10.46 -12.46 18.62
C HIS A 79 10.35 -12.95 17.17
N ARG A 80 9.95 -14.20 16.96
CA ARG A 80 9.67 -14.73 15.61
C ARG A 80 8.38 -14.14 15.09
N GLU A 81 7.32 -14.19 15.89
CA GLU A 81 6.01 -13.62 15.56
C GLU A 81 6.08 -12.11 15.28
N TRP A 82 6.83 -11.35 16.09
CA TRP A 82 7.00 -9.90 15.90
C TRP A 82 7.78 -9.55 14.62
N ARG A 83 8.86 -10.29 14.32
CA ARG A 83 9.61 -10.15 13.06
C ARG A 83 8.75 -10.50 11.86
N ASP A 84 8.02 -11.62 11.93
CA ASP A 84 7.21 -12.11 10.83
C ASP A 84 5.99 -11.18 10.60
N PHE A 85 5.47 -10.55 11.66
CA PHE A 85 4.53 -9.42 11.59
C PHE A 85 5.12 -8.18 10.92
N ILE A 86 6.35 -7.77 11.30
CA ILE A 86 7.05 -6.60 10.72
C ILE A 86 7.16 -6.72 9.19
N HIS A 87 7.67 -7.86 8.71
CA HIS A 87 7.85 -8.08 7.27
C HIS A 87 6.50 -8.16 6.55
N LYS A 88 5.54 -8.95 7.06
CA LYS A 88 4.22 -9.15 6.46
C LYS A 88 3.42 -7.84 6.29
N HIS A 89 3.64 -6.86 7.17
CA HIS A 89 2.93 -5.58 7.13
C HIS A 89 3.77 -4.40 6.60
N GLU A 90 5.00 -4.64 6.13
CA GLU A 90 5.95 -3.62 5.62
C GLU A 90 6.21 -2.48 6.64
N VAL A 91 6.30 -2.79 7.93
CA VAL A 91 6.20 -1.77 9.00
C VAL A 91 7.21 -0.61 8.87
N PRO A 92 8.52 -0.82 8.64
CA PRO A 92 9.47 0.30 8.58
C PRO A 92 9.26 1.19 7.34
N ARG A 93 8.92 0.57 6.19
CA ARG A 93 8.52 1.28 4.96
C ARG A 93 7.32 2.18 5.23
N LYS A 94 6.29 1.69 5.94
CA LYS A 94 5.10 2.48 6.32
C LYS A 94 5.38 3.57 7.34
N VAL A 95 6.20 3.31 8.36
CA VAL A 95 6.58 4.35 9.34
C VAL A 95 7.30 5.50 8.65
N LEU A 96 8.21 5.20 7.72
CA LEU A 96 8.84 6.21 6.87
C LEU A 96 7.81 6.93 5.97
N HIS A 97 6.92 6.18 5.32
CA HIS A 97 5.91 6.74 4.41
C HIS A 97 4.95 7.70 5.13
N VAL A 98 4.49 7.35 6.34
CA VAL A 98 3.59 8.15 7.20
C VAL A 98 4.31 9.35 7.82
N SER A 99 5.60 9.22 8.18
CA SER A 99 6.35 10.32 8.80
C SER A 99 6.46 11.53 7.87
N ILE A 100 6.51 11.31 6.56
CA ILE A 100 6.68 12.38 5.57
C ILE A 100 5.47 13.33 5.56
N GLY A 101 4.23 12.86 5.75
CA GLY A 101 3.07 13.74 5.90
C GLY A 101 3.18 14.69 7.10
N PHE A 102 3.72 14.20 8.23
CA PHE A 102 4.03 15.05 9.38
C PHE A 102 5.19 16.02 9.11
N VAL A 103 6.21 15.60 8.36
CA VAL A 103 7.31 16.49 7.91
C VAL A 103 6.78 17.58 6.97
N THR A 104 5.88 17.27 6.05
CA THR A 104 5.23 18.26 5.16
C THR A 104 4.43 19.29 5.95
N LEU A 105 3.62 18.86 6.92
CA LEU A 105 2.88 19.78 7.80
C LEU A 105 3.80 20.63 8.69
N TYR A 106 4.93 20.07 9.14
CA TYR A 106 5.96 20.83 9.84
C TYR A 106 6.62 21.88 8.94
N LEU A 107 7.03 21.52 7.71
CA LEU A 107 7.62 22.44 6.74
C LEU A 107 6.65 23.56 6.35
N TYR A 108 5.37 23.23 6.14
CA TYR A 108 4.30 24.21 5.94
C TYR A 108 4.20 25.18 7.12
N ARG A 109 4.10 24.67 8.36
CA ARG A 109 4.09 25.49 9.60
C ARG A 109 5.35 26.34 9.78
N ARG A 110 6.48 25.95 9.19
CA ARG A 110 7.74 26.71 9.20
C ARG A 110 7.83 27.77 8.10
N GLY A 111 6.83 27.90 7.22
CA GLY A 111 6.84 28.84 6.10
C GLY A 111 7.84 28.48 5.01
N VAL A 112 8.12 27.18 4.81
CA VAL A 112 9.03 26.71 3.77
C VAL A 112 8.28 26.60 2.45
N GLU A 113 8.67 27.43 1.48
CA GLU A 113 8.02 27.50 0.18
C GLU A 113 8.42 26.35 -0.75
N ILE A 114 7.53 25.97 -1.67
CA ILE A 114 7.75 24.80 -2.54
C ILE A 114 9.03 24.94 -3.39
N SER A 115 9.36 26.17 -3.77
CA SER A 115 10.57 26.56 -4.50
C SER A 115 11.88 26.21 -3.75
N GLN A 116 11.81 26.05 -2.43
CA GLN A 116 12.93 25.62 -1.59
C GLN A 116 12.99 24.09 -1.47
N ILE A 117 11.86 23.39 -1.62
CA ILE A 117 11.74 21.94 -1.41
C ILE A 117 12.01 21.16 -2.71
N HIS A 118 11.42 21.56 -3.84
CA HIS A 118 11.59 20.80 -5.09
C HIS A 118 13.04 20.71 -5.61
N PRO A 119 13.97 21.68 -5.39
CA PRO A 119 15.38 21.50 -5.73
C PRO A 119 16.04 20.42 -4.87
N VAL A 120 15.72 20.37 -3.56
CA VAL A 120 16.26 19.36 -2.64
C VAL A 120 15.80 17.96 -3.02
N LEU A 121 14.53 17.79 -3.40
CA LEU A 121 14.00 16.52 -3.90
C LEU A 121 14.76 16.03 -5.15
N LEU A 122 15.08 16.93 -6.09
CA LEU A 122 15.85 16.59 -7.30
C LEU A 122 17.30 16.23 -6.97
N SER A 123 17.95 17.01 -6.09
CA SER A 123 19.31 16.76 -5.59
C SER A 123 19.45 15.46 -4.79
N LEU A 124 18.36 14.93 -4.22
CA LEU A 124 18.31 13.59 -3.63
C LEU A 124 17.99 12.50 -4.66
N LEU A 125 17.04 12.76 -5.57
CA LEU A 125 16.61 11.81 -6.60
C LEU A 125 17.76 11.38 -7.52
N ILE A 126 18.58 12.33 -8.00
CA ILE A 126 19.68 12.05 -8.95
C ILE A 126 20.71 11.04 -8.38
N PRO A 127 21.35 11.26 -7.20
CA PRO A 127 22.31 10.32 -6.65
C PRO A 127 21.67 9.00 -6.18
N ILE A 128 20.43 9.02 -5.66
CA ILE A 128 19.73 7.79 -5.25
C ILE A 128 19.43 6.92 -6.47
N PHE A 129 18.86 7.49 -7.54
CA PHE A 129 18.60 6.78 -8.80
C PHE A 129 19.90 6.26 -9.43
N THR A 130 20.96 7.08 -9.46
CA THR A 130 22.28 6.67 -9.96
C THR A 130 22.83 5.48 -9.18
N THR A 131 22.70 5.48 -7.85
CA THR A 131 23.13 4.37 -6.98
C THR A 131 22.31 3.10 -7.24
N ASP A 132 21.00 3.24 -7.50
CA ASP A 132 20.12 2.11 -7.81
C ASP A 132 20.41 1.49 -9.18
N VAL A 133 20.70 2.31 -10.20
CA VAL A 133 21.22 1.82 -11.49
C VAL A 133 22.58 1.13 -11.32
N LEU A 134 23.42 1.62 -10.41
CA LEU A 134 24.76 1.07 -10.17
C LEU A 134 24.73 -0.28 -9.42
N ARG A 135 23.85 -0.47 -8.43
CA ARG A 135 23.81 -1.73 -7.65
C ARG A 135 23.46 -2.96 -8.51
N PHE A 136 22.64 -2.80 -9.55
CA PHE A 136 22.36 -3.90 -10.51
C PHE A 136 23.57 -4.32 -11.36
N ARG A 137 24.62 -3.48 -11.46
CA ARG A 137 25.87 -3.81 -12.19
C ARG A 137 26.96 -4.40 -11.29
N TYR A 138 26.90 -4.15 -9.99
CA TYR A 138 27.96 -4.52 -9.03
C TYR A 138 27.38 -5.31 -7.85
N PRO A 139 27.48 -6.66 -7.85
CA PRO A 139 26.86 -7.50 -6.83
C PRO A 139 27.24 -7.16 -5.38
N ALA A 140 28.51 -6.77 -5.14
CA ALA A 140 28.97 -6.33 -3.82
C ALA A 140 28.29 -5.03 -3.36
N LEU A 141 27.96 -4.12 -4.28
CA LEU A 141 27.19 -2.91 -3.99
C LEU A 141 25.72 -3.26 -3.70
N ASN A 142 25.12 -4.22 -4.41
CA ASN A 142 23.75 -4.66 -4.08
C ASN A 142 23.68 -5.35 -2.71
N GLU A 143 24.65 -6.22 -2.36
CA GLU A 143 24.72 -6.81 -1.02
C GLU A 143 24.89 -5.76 0.10
N PHE A 144 25.71 -4.72 -0.12
CA PHE A 144 25.82 -3.60 0.82
C PHE A 144 24.54 -2.78 0.92
N TYR A 145 23.95 -2.43 -0.23
CA TYR A 145 22.72 -1.64 -0.32
C TYR A 145 21.55 -2.34 0.38
N ILE A 146 21.37 -3.65 0.13
CA ILE A 146 20.35 -4.48 0.79
C ILE A 146 20.61 -4.58 2.31
N ARG A 147 21.89 -4.64 2.74
CA ARG A 147 22.23 -4.67 4.17
C ARG A 147 21.89 -3.38 4.92
N VAL A 148 21.93 -2.23 4.25
CA VAL A 148 21.64 -0.92 4.87
C VAL A 148 20.17 -0.52 4.70
N LEU A 149 19.60 -0.69 3.49
CA LEU A 149 18.28 -0.17 3.12
C LEU A 149 17.19 -1.23 3.03
N GLY A 150 17.54 -2.52 3.06
CA GLY A 150 16.61 -3.65 3.01
C GLY A 150 15.41 -3.58 3.98
N PRO A 151 15.52 -3.04 5.22
CA PRO A 151 14.36 -2.86 6.10
C PRO A 151 13.23 -1.98 5.54
N PHE A 152 13.51 -1.13 4.55
CA PHE A 152 12.55 -0.21 3.93
C PHE A 152 12.08 -0.67 2.53
N MET A 153 12.76 -1.65 1.93
CA MET A 153 12.51 -2.15 0.58
C MET A 153 11.50 -3.31 0.57
N ARG A 154 10.81 -3.52 -0.55
CA ARG A 154 10.10 -4.78 -0.84
C ARG A 154 11.08 -5.85 -1.33
N GLU A 155 10.73 -7.13 -1.16
CA GLU A 155 11.56 -8.26 -1.59
C GLU A 155 11.89 -8.23 -3.10
N SER A 156 10.95 -7.75 -3.93
CA SER A 156 11.14 -7.56 -5.38
C SER A 156 12.06 -6.40 -5.74
N GLU A 157 12.16 -5.37 -4.89
CA GLU A 157 13.06 -4.22 -5.10
C GLU A 157 14.54 -4.59 -4.87
N ALA A 158 14.82 -5.72 -4.23
CA ALA A 158 16.18 -6.20 -3.97
C ALA A 158 16.86 -6.80 -5.21
N HIS A 159 16.10 -7.26 -6.21
CA HIS A 159 16.62 -7.96 -7.39
C HIS A 159 16.02 -7.47 -8.72
N ASP A 160 14.69 -7.26 -8.78
CA ASP A 160 13.96 -7.17 -10.06
C ASP A 160 13.33 -5.80 -10.32
N ARG A 161 13.33 -4.89 -9.33
CA ARG A 161 12.75 -3.54 -9.43
C ARG A 161 13.61 -2.47 -8.77
N PHE A 162 13.51 -1.25 -9.28
CA PHE A 162 14.07 -0.06 -8.64
C PHE A 162 13.45 0.17 -7.25
N ASN A 163 14.22 0.75 -6.33
CA ASN A 163 13.76 1.09 -4.98
C ASN A 163 12.60 2.09 -5.02
N GLY A 164 11.51 1.80 -4.30
CA GLY A 164 10.30 2.64 -4.26
C GLY A 164 10.51 4.08 -3.76
N VAL A 165 11.65 4.38 -3.12
CA VAL A 165 12.07 5.76 -2.77
C VAL A 165 12.29 6.62 -4.01
N ILE A 166 12.73 6.05 -5.14
CA ILE A 166 12.92 6.77 -6.41
C ILE A 166 11.57 7.25 -6.95
N SER A 167 10.61 6.33 -7.02
CA SER A 167 9.22 6.62 -7.41
C SER A 167 8.60 7.69 -6.51
N TYR A 168 8.84 7.60 -5.21
CA TYR A 168 8.38 8.57 -4.21
C TYR A 168 8.97 9.98 -4.44
N LEU A 169 10.29 10.09 -4.56
CA LEU A 169 10.98 11.37 -4.80
C LEU A 169 10.60 11.99 -6.14
N ALA A 170 10.42 11.18 -7.19
CA ALA A 170 9.96 11.64 -8.50
C ALA A 170 8.51 12.12 -8.47
N GLY A 171 7.60 11.38 -7.82
CA GLY A 171 6.19 11.76 -7.65
C GLY A 171 6.05 13.07 -6.89
N LEU A 172 6.73 13.20 -5.75
CA LEU A 172 6.80 14.45 -4.99
C LEU A 172 7.41 15.59 -5.82
N TRP A 173 8.50 15.34 -6.57
CA TRP A 173 9.15 16.38 -7.37
C TRP A 173 8.22 16.94 -8.46
N VAL A 174 7.53 16.08 -9.21
CA VAL A 174 6.55 16.50 -10.24
C VAL A 174 5.44 17.33 -9.58
N THR A 175 4.80 16.78 -8.55
CA THR A 175 3.72 17.44 -7.80
C THR A 175 4.16 18.81 -7.27
N MET A 176 5.33 18.90 -6.62
CA MET A 176 5.85 20.14 -6.07
C MET A 176 6.38 21.14 -7.12
N ARG A 177 6.80 20.68 -8.30
CA ARG A 177 7.30 21.57 -9.35
C ARG A 177 6.18 22.23 -10.16
N PHE A 178 5.02 21.58 -10.30
CA PHE A 178 3.98 21.99 -11.25
C PHE A 178 2.62 22.34 -10.63
N CYS A 179 2.39 22.08 -9.33
CA CYS A 179 1.08 22.29 -8.70
C CYS A 179 1.07 23.42 -7.65
N PRO A 180 -0.09 24.06 -7.42
CA PRO A 180 -0.31 25.03 -6.33
C PRO A 180 0.05 24.49 -4.93
N LYS A 181 0.37 25.38 -3.99
CA LYS A 181 0.98 25.01 -2.69
C LYS A 181 0.10 24.12 -1.82
N ASP A 182 -1.18 24.43 -1.77
CA ASP A 182 -2.21 23.63 -1.11
C ASP A 182 -2.42 22.26 -1.78
N VAL A 183 -2.54 22.24 -3.11
CA VAL A 183 -2.68 21.00 -3.91
C VAL A 183 -1.46 20.09 -3.74
N ALA A 184 -0.25 20.66 -3.70
CA ALA A 184 0.99 19.92 -3.51
C ALA A 184 1.10 19.32 -2.10
N VAL A 185 0.81 20.11 -1.05
CA VAL A 185 0.77 19.59 0.34
C VAL A 185 -0.27 18.49 0.47
N MET A 186 -1.51 18.71 -0.01
CA MET A 186 -2.56 17.70 0.03
C MET A 186 -2.16 16.41 -0.67
N SER A 187 -1.54 16.48 -1.85
CA SER A 187 -1.14 15.28 -2.60
C SER A 187 -0.06 14.46 -1.88
N VAL A 188 0.80 15.10 -1.09
CA VAL A 188 1.75 14.39 -0.22
C VAL A 188 1.07 13.77 1.00
N LEU A 189 0.04 14.41 1.58
CA LEU A 189 -0.78 13.82 2.65
C LEU A 189 -1.59 12.60 2.14
N LEU A 190 -2.17 12.70 0.94
CA LEU A 190 -2.89 11.60 0.31
C LEU A 190 -1.96 10.41 0.04
N LEU A 191 -0.78 10.63 -0.53
CA LEU A 191 0.24 9.58 -0.66
C LEU A 191 0.63 9.02 0.73
N SER A 192 1.09 9.88 1.65
CA SER A 192 1.65 9.48 2.94
C SER A 192 0.69 8.67 3.80
N TRP A 193 -0.57 9.10 3.91
CA TRP A 193 -1.52 8.55 4.86
C TRP A 193 -2.61 7.70 4.21
N SER A 194 -3.08 8.06 3.00
CA SER A 194 -4.18 7.34 2.36
C SER A 194 -3.73 6.02 1.70
N ASP A 195 -2.53 5.95 1.10
CA ASP A 195 -1.93 4.65 0.70
C ASP A 195 -1.64 3.77 1.94
N THR A 196 -1.06 4.35 2.99
CA THR A 196 -0.77 3.58 4.21
C THR A 196 -2.06 3.00 4.81
N ALA A 197 -3.15 3.76 4.83
CA ALA A 197 -4.47 3.31 5.26
C ALA A 197 -5.04 2.25 4.31
N ALA A 198 -5.07 2.51 3.00
CA ALA A 198 -5.60 1.59 2.01
C ALA A 198 -4.88 0.25 1.98
N SER A 199 -3.54 0.26 1.97
CA SER A 199 -2.74 -0.94 1.96
C SER A 199 -2.77 -1.67 3.32
N THR A 200 -3.09 -1.01 4.44
CA THR A 200 -3.23 -1.66 5.76
C THR A 200 -4.61 -2.26 5.96
N ILE A 201 -5.68 -1.48 5.76
CA ILE A 201 -7.07 -1.93 5.85
C ILE A 201 -7.39 -2.95 4.75
N GLY A 202 -6.88 -2.74 3.53
CA GLY A 202 -7.00 -3.69 2.42
C GLY A 202 -6.32 -5.04 2.68
N ARG A 203 -5.19 -5.07 3.40
CA ARG A 203 -4.56 -6.34 3.83
C ARG A 203 -5.29 -7.03 4.98
N ALA A 204 -5.84 -6.26 5.92
CA ALA A 204 -6.58 -6.82 7.06
C ALA A 204 -7.98 -7.34 6.66
N TYR A 205 -8.73 -6.53 5.90
CA TYR A 205 -10.17 -6.71 5.66
C TYR A 205 -10.55 -6.90 4.18
N GLY A 206 -9.65 -6.64 3.22
CA GLY A 206 -9.96 -6.72 1.78
C GLY A 206 -10.34 -8.11 1.25
N ARG A 207 -10.27 -9.16 2.08
CA ARG A 207 -10.84 -10.49 1.81
C ARG A 207 -12.35 -10.59 2.04
N TYR A 208 -12.93 -9.64 2.79
CA TYR A 208 -14.36 -9.56 3.11
C TYR A 208 -15.14 -8.58 2.23
N THR A 209 -14.47 -7.93 1.27
CA THR A 209 -15.05 -6.90 0.40
C THR A 209 -14.76 -7.20 -1.06
N PRO A 210 -15.56 -6.68 -2.02
CA PRO A 210 -15.24 -6.75 -3.44
C PRO A 210 -13.79 -6.30 -3.76
N ARG A 211 -13.18 -6.98 -4.74
CA ARG A 211 -11.89 -6.57 -5.32
C ARG A 211 -12.15 -5.57 -6.43
N ILE A 212 -11.41 -4.46 -6.44
CA ILE A 212 -11.53 -3.41 -7.46
C ILE A 212 -10.60 -3.72 -8.64
N ARG A 213 -9.34 -4.08 -8.36
CA ARG A 213 -8.41 -4.71 -9.31
C ARG A 213 -7.56 -5.77 -8.62
N ARG A 214 -6.70 -6.46 -9.37
CA ARG A 214 -5.72 -7.41 -8.79
C ARG A 214 -4.84 -6.67 -7.77
N GLY A 215 -4.98 -7.01 -6.49
CA GLY A 215 -4.23 -6.40 -5.38
C GLY A 215 -4.94 -5.24 -4.65
N LYS A 216 -5.98 -4.63 -5.23
CA LYS A 216 -6.74 -3.51 -4.63
C LYS A 216 -8.16 -3.97 -4.25
N SER A 217 -8.69 -3.49 -3.12
CA SER A 217 -9.98 -3.92 -2.55
C SER A 217 -10.82 -2.73 -2.12
N LEU A 218 -12.15 -2.90 -2.09
CA LEU A 218 -13.07 -1.87 -1.64
C LEU A 218 -12.79 -1.43 -0.19
N ALA A 219 -12.38 -2.35 0.70
CA ALA A 219 -11.89 -2.00 2.03
C ALA A 219 -10.70 -1.02 2.01
N GLY A 220 -9.77 -1.19 1.05
CA GLY A 220 -8.63 -0.29 0.87
C GLY A 220 -9.05 1.08 0.34
N SER A 221 -9.83 1.12 -0.75
CA SER A 221 -10.32 2.38 -1.32
C SER A 221 -11.22 3.19 -0.38
N LEU A 222 -12.06 2.52 0.43
CA LEU A 222 -12.85 3.21 1.48
C LEU A 222 -11.96 3.76 2.62
N ALA A 223 -10.84 3.10 2.94
CA ALA A 223 -9.87 3.64 3.89
C ALA A 223 -9.11 4.84 3.31
N ALA A 224 -8.72 4.80 2.03
CA ALA A 224 -8.18 5.97 1.32
C ALA A 224 -9.19 7.12 1.28
N PHE A 225 -10.47 6.84 1.03
CA PHE A 225 -11.52 7.85 1.07
C PHE A 225 -11.62 8.54 2.44
N ALA A 226 -11.77 7.76 3.50
CA ALA A 226 -11.95 8.29 4.86
C ALA A 226 -10.73 9.08 5.34
N VAL A 227 -9.51 8.58 5.06
CA VAL A 227 -8.27 9.26 5.45
C VAL A 227 -7.99 10.47 4.54
N GLY A 228 -8.35 10.43 3.26
CA GLY A 228 -8.21 11.59 2.36
C GLY A 228 -9.14 12.74 2.73
N LEU A 229 -10.39 12.43 3.10
CA LEU A 229 -11.34 13.39 3.66
C LEU A 229 -10.83 13.96 4.98
N GLY A 230 -10.39 13.12 5.92
CA GLY A 230 -9.81 13.57 7.18
C GLY A 230 -8.54 14.40 7.03
N SER A 231 -7.71 14.10 6.01
CA SER A 231 -6.51 14.88 5.67
C SER A 231 -6.86 16.29 5.16
N ALA A 232 -7.92 16.41 4.37
CA ALA A 232 -8.40 17.69 3.87
C ALA A 232 -8.96 18.58 4.97
N VAL A 233 -9.77 18.01 5.88
CA VAL A 233 -10.26 18.74 7.09
C VAL A 233 -9.08 19.15 7.96
N LEU A 234 -8.13 18.24 8.25
CA LEU A 234 -6.93 18.59 9.03
C LEU A 234 -6.14 19.73 8.38
N PHE A 235 -5.90 19.67 7.07
CA PHE A 235 -5.11 20.69 6.39
C PHE A 235 -5.86 22.02 6.30
N TYR A 236 -7.03 22.05 5.68
CA TYR A 236 -7.71 23.31 5.35
C TYR A 236 -8.55 23.92 6.49
N ASP A 237 -9.09 23.14 7.44
CA ASP A 237 -9.84 23.68 8.59
C ASP A 237 -8.96 23.88 9.84
N LEU A 238 -7.91 23.06 10.04
CA LEU A 238 -7.10 23.11 11.26
C LEU A 238 -5.69 23.69 11.05
N PHE A 239 -5.01 23.40 9.94
CA PHE A 239 -3.70 24.01 9.66
C PHE A 239 -3.83 25.38 8.99
N VAL A 240 -4.45 25.49 7.81
CA VAL A 240 -4.51 26.74 7.02
C VAL A 240 -5.04 27.95 7.83
N PRO A 241 -6.09 27.83 8.69
CA PRO A 241 -6.60 28.96 9.46
C PRO A 241 -5.72 29.32 10.67
N ALA A 242 -4.99 28.36 11.23
CA ALA A 242 -4.13 28.53 12.41
C ALA A 242 -2.73 29.09 12.10
N HIS A 243 -2.46 29.45 10.83
CA HIS A 243 -1.22 30.05 10.36
C HIS A 243 -1.52 31.33 9.54
N PRO A 244 -0.55 32.25 9.37
CA PRO A 244 -0.81 33.57 8.81
C PRO A 244 -1.12 33.51 7.31
N ALA A 245 -1.65 34.61 6.77
CA ALA A 245 -2.25 34.64 5.43
C ALA A 245 -1.23 34.64 4.28
N ASP A 246 0.02 35.01 4.54
CA ASP A 246 1.17 34.91 3.63
C ASP A 246 1.42 33.45 3.20
N LEU A 247 1.30 32.49 4.12
CA LEU A 247 1.42 31.06 3.84
C LEU A 247 0.30 30.50 2.96
N ARG A 248 -0.65 31.34 2.52
CA ARG A 248 -1.73 31.04 1.57
C ARG A 248 -1.48 31.65 0.18
N GLU A 249 -0.39 32.39 -0.01
CA GLU A 249 0.02 32.86 -1.33
C GLU A 249 0.27 31.66 -2.26
N GLY A 250 -0.23 31.71 -3.49
CA GLY A 250 -0.14 30.59 -4.44
C GLY A 250 -1.05 29.40 -4.13
N PHE A 251 -2.07 29.54 -3.27
CA PHE A 251 -3.13 28.54 -3.10
C PHE A 251 -4.13 28.57 -4.28
N ALA A 252 -4.63 27.39 -4.65
CA ALA A 252 -5.75 27.23 -5.57
C ALA A 252 -7.10 27.40 -4.84
N TYR A 253 -7.26 26.82 -3.66
CA TYR A 253 -8.47 26.97 -2.86
C TYR A 253 -8.46 28.25 -2.02
N ARG A 254 -9.54 29.03 -2.13
CA ARG A 254 -9.67 30.36 -1.51
C ARG A 254 -10.83 30.47 -0.49
N GLY A 255 -11.36 29.34 -0.01
CA GLY A 255 -12.52 29.31 0.91
C GLY A 255 -13.89 29.39 0.21
N VAL A 256 -13.89 29.41 -1.12
CA VAL A 256 -15.05 29.61 -2.00
C VAL A 256 -15.00 28.57 -3.11
N LEU A 257 -16.16 28.05 -3.52
CA LEU A 257 -16.35 27.27 -4.75
C LEU A 257 -17.57 27.80 -5.52
N THR A 258 -17.46 27.92 -6.83
CA THR A 258 -18.51 28.41 -7.73
C THR A 258 -18.74 27.39 -8.86
N LEU A 259 -19.96 27.22 -9.34
CA LEU A 259 -20.22 26.35 -10.50
C LEU A 259 -19.56 26.90 -11.78
N PRO A 260 -18.98 26.03 -12.64
CA PRO A 260 -18.50 26.41 -13.96
C PRO A 260 -19.58 27.11 -14.79
N GLU A 261 -19.18 28.04 -15.66
CA GLU A 261 -20.09 28.88 -16.46
C GLU A 261 -21.16 28.08 -17.21
N LYS A 262 -20.75 27.06 -17.98
CA LYS A 262 -21.67 26.19 -18.71
C LYS A 262 -22.67 25.44 -17.83
N ALA A 263 -22.33 25.17 -16.56
CA ALA A 263 -23.25 24.58 -15.60
C ALA A 263 -24.24 25.62 -15.06
N ARG A 264 -23.79 26.87 -14.82
CA ARG A 264 -24.65 27.99 -14.44
C ARG A 264 -25.67 28.32 -15.55
N GLU A 265 -25.23 28.37 -16.80
CA GLU A 265 -26.08 28.58 -17.98
C GLU A 265 -27.18 27.50 -18.10
N VAL A 266 -26.81 26.22 -18.06
CA VAL A 266 -27.74 25.08 -18.19
C VAL A 266 -28.73 25.00 -17.02
N LEU A 267 -28.34 25.46 -15.83
CA LEU A 267 -29.21 25.47 -14.63
C LEU A 267 -29.97 26.80 -14.45
N GLY A 268 -29.71 27.82 -15.27
CA GLY A 268 -30.31 29.16 -15.15
C GLY A 268 -29.88 29.95 -13.90
N LEU A 269 -28.77 29.57 -13.26
CA LEU A 269 -28.34 30.11 -11.96
C LEU A 269 -27.50 31.39 -12.12
N LYS A 270 -27.76 32.39 -11.25
CA LYS A 270 -26.88 33.57 -11.10
C LYS A 270 -25.61 33.20 -10.34
N MET A 271 -24.58 34.06 -10.43
CA MET A 271 -23.31 33.87 -9.71
C MET A 271 -23.49 33.62 -8.21
N ASP A 272 -24.33 34.43 -7.56
CA ASP A 272 -24.54 34.38 -6.10
C ASP A 272 -25.32 33.13 -5.66
N GLU A 273 -26.18 32.60 -6.54
CA GLU A 273 -26.95 31.36 -6.35
C GLU A 273 -26.10 30.11 -6.61
N ALA A 274 -24.99 30.27 -7.34
CA ALA A 274 -24.11 29.21 -7.81
C ALA A 274 -22.78 29.11 -7.03
N ARG A 275 -22.64 29.88 -5.95
CA ARG A 275 -21.45 30.03 -5.11
C ARG A 275 -21.70 29.45 -3.72
N ILE A 276 -20.77 28.64 -3.22
CA ILE A 276 -20.74 28.10 -1.87
C ILE A 276 -19.47 28.51 -1.15
N GLU A 277 -19.54 28.70 0.16
CA GLU A 277 -18.44 29.22 0.99
C GLU A 277 -18.33 28.47 2.32
N GLY A 278 -17.25 28.75 3.05
CA GLY A 278 -17.06 28.30 4.43
C GLY A 278 -17.19 26.77 4.57
N SER A 279 -17.90 26.31 5.60
CA SER A 279 -18.07 24.88 5.90
C SER A 279 -18.70 24.07 4.77
N LEU A 280 -19.50 24.68 3.88
CA LEU A 280 -20.11 23.98 2.75
C LEU A 280 -19.12 23.78 1.61
N ALA A 281 -18.34 24.81 1.26
CA ALA A 281 -17.23 24.69 0.32
C ALA A 281 -16.15 23.72 0.85
N MET A 282 -15.86 23.77 2.15
CA MET A 282 -14.93 22.85 2.80
C MET A 282 -15.42 21.41 2.82
N GLY A 283 -16.70 21.17 3.12
CA GLY A 283 -17.30 19.84 3.04
C GLY A 283 -17.20 19.25 1.62
N ALA A 284 -17.45 20.06 0.60
CA ALA A 284 -17.29 19.64 -0.80
C ALA A 284 -15.83 19.30 -1.14
N LEU A 285 -14.87 20.15 -0.77
CA LEU A 285 -13.44 19.92 -1.01
C LEU A 285 -12.90 18.68 -0.26
N ALA A 286 -13.38 18.43 0.96
CA ALA A 286 -13.00 17.26 1.74
C ALA A 286 -13.58 15.97 1.14
N LEU A 287 -14.84 15.97 0.69
CA LEU A 287 -15.44 14.85 -0.05
C LEU A 287 -14.67 14.56 -1.34
N VAL A 288 -14.35 15.59 -2.14
CA VAL A 288 -13.54 15.44 -3.37
C VAL A 288 -12.14 14.90 -3.05
N SER A 289 -11.49 15.37 -1.98
CA SER A 289 -10.19 14.85 -1.54
C SER A 289 -10.25 13.36 -1.20
N GLY A 290 -11.32 12.90 -0.54
CA GLY A 290 -11.59 11.48 -0.32
C GLY A 290 -11.81 10.69 -1.63
N VAL A 291 -12.60 11.21 -2.56
CA VAL A 291 -12.80 10.58 -3.88
C VAL A 291 -11.48 10.46 -4.63
N VAL A 292 -10.71 11.54 -4.70
CA VAL A 292 -9.41 11.60 -5.39
C VAL A 292 -8.40 10.62 -4.78
N ALA A 293 -8.34 10.51 -3.44
CA ALA A 293 -7.51 9.51 -2.77
C ALA A 293 -7.92 8.07 -3.13
N SER A 294 -9.22 7.76 -3.03
CA SER A 294 -9.81 6.45 -3.35
C SER A 294 -9.59 6.03 -4.81
N VAL A 295 -9.74 6.97 -5.74
CA VAL A 295 -9.54 6.76 -7.18
C VAL A 295 -8.06 6.60 -7.52
N SER A 296 -7.18 7.44 -6.96
CA SER A 296 -5.73 7.34 -7.18
C SER A 296 -5.16 6.01 -6.68
N GLU A 297 -5.67 5.51 -5.55
CA GLU A 297 -5.35 4.17 -5.02
C GLU A 297 -5.89 3.03 -5.89
N ALA A 298 -7.09 3.19 -6.47
CA ALA A 298 -7.75 2.17 -7.28
C ALA A 298 -7.13 2.02 -8.69
N LEU A 299 -6.73 3.13 -9.31
CA LEU A 299 -6.20 3.18 -10.69
C LEU A 299 -4.88 2.40 -10.85
N ASP A 300 -4.57 2.01 -12.08
CA ASP A 300 -3.30 1.38 -12.48
C ASP A 300 -2.75 2.15 -13.69
N VAL A 301 -1.60 2.81 -13.53
CA VAL A 301 -0.98 3.60 -14.60
C VAL A 301 0.17 2.80 -15.19
N PHE A 302 -0.15 1.92 -16.13
CA PHE A 302 0.81 1.10 -16.89
C PHE A 302 1.78 0.26 -16.02
N GLY A 303 1.38 -0.13 -14.80
CA GLY A 303 2.26 -0.89 -13.88
C GLY A 303 3.39 -0.09 -13.23
N LEU A 304 3.35 1.24 -13.31
CA LEU A 304 4.18 2.15 -12.51
C LEU A 304 3.93 1.95 -11.01
N ASP A 305 4.88 2.37 -10.16
CA ASP A 305 4.75 2.22 -8.71
C ASP A 305 3.80 3.27 -8.12
N ASP A 306 2.96 2.83 -7.17
CA ASP A 306 1.95 3.66 -6.50
C ASP A 306 2.57 4.92 -5.84
N ASN A 307 3.83 4.87 -5.39
CA ASN A 307 4.55 6.03 -4.83
C ASN A 307 4.76 7.18 -5.85
N LEU A 308 4.80 6.86 -7.15
CA LEU A 308 4.91 7.84 -8.24
C LEU A 308 3.54 8.31 -8.71
N THR A 309 2.58 7.38 -8.84
CA THR A 309 1.28 7.66 -9.46
C THR A 309 0.32 8.39 -8.53
N ILE A 310 0.20 7.99 -7.27
CA ILE A 310 -0.76 8.57 -6.32
C ILE A 310 -0.60 10.09 -6.13
N PRO A 311 0.59 10.68 -5.92
CA PRO A 311 0.71 12.13 -5.73
C PRO A 311 0.42 12.92 -7.01
N ILE A 312 0.73 12.35 -8.19
CA ILE A 312 0.48 12.98 -9.50
C ILE A 312 -1.02 12.90 -9.86
N LEU A 313 -1.66 11.75 -9.67
CA LEU A 313 -3.10 11.59 -9.85
C LEU A 313 -3.89 12.43 -8.84
N SER A 314 -3.39 12.54 -7.60
CA SER A 314 -3.97 13.40 -6.58
C SER A 314 -3.91 14.87 -6.96
N SER A 315 -2.76 15.34 -7.45
CA SER A 315 -2.59 16.75 -7.80
C SER A 315 -3.30 17.13 -9.09
N ILE A 316 -3.43 16.21 -10.05
CA ILE A 316 -4.30 16.37 -11.23
C ILE A 316 -5.77 16.41 -10.80
N GLY A 317 -6.23 15.47 -9.96
CA GLY A 317 -7.63 15.40 -9.52
C GLY A 317 -8.07 16.64 -8.73
N LEU A 318 -7.30 17.03 -7.72
CA LEU A 318 -7.55 18.25 -6.94
C LEU A 318 -7.33 19.52 -7.77
N GLY A 319 -6.31 19.56 -8.62
CA GLY A 319 -6.00 20.70 -9.47
C GLY A 319 -7.06 20.98 -10.52
N VAL A 320 -7.60 19.94 -11.19
CA VAL A 320 -8.71 20.07 -12.15
C VAL A 320 -10.00 20.50 -11.44
N PHE A 321 -10.28 19.96 -10.24
CA PHE A 321 -11.43 20.39 -9.45
C PHE A 321 -11.32 21.87 -9.05
N LEU A 322 -10.19 22.29 -8.45
CA LEU A 322 -10.01 23.68 -8.02
C LEU A 322 -9.89 24.65 -9.20
N TRP A 323 -9.34 24.23 -10.35
CA TRP A 323 -9.38 25.04 -11.58
C TRP A 323 -10.81 25.24 -12.10
N ALA A 324 -11.65 24.22 -12.05
CA ALA A 324 -13.03 24.30 -12.54
C ALA A 324 -14.00 25.01 -11.56
N PHE A 325 -13.73 24.96 -10.24
CA PHE A 325 -14.65 25.43 -9.21
C PHE A 325 -14.12 26.56 -8.30
N ALA A 326 -12.81 26.85 -8.24
CA ALA A 326 -12.23 27.92 -7.40
C ALA A 326 -11.61 29.08 -8.22
N GLY A 327 -11.84 29.10 -9.53
CA GLY A 327 -11.46 30.17 -10.48
C GLY A 327 -12.46 31.32 -10.53
#